data_AF-A0A5B8HVB4-F1
#
_entry.id   AF-A0A5B8HVB4-F1
#
_cell.length_a   1.000
_cell.length_b   1.000
_cell.length_c   1.000
_cell.angle_alpha   90.00
_cell.angle_beta   90.00
_cell.angle_gamma   90.00
#
_symmetry.space_group_name_H-M   'P 1'
#
loop_
_entity.id
_entity.type
_entity.pdbx_description
1 polymer ?
#
loop_
_entity_poly.entity_id
_entity_poly.type
_entity_poly.pdbx_seq_one_letter_code
_entity_poly.pdbx_strand_id
1 'polypeptide(L)'
;MNMNMFEQFLTPELFLIPTSPLSILMPYILIYHKPKLLGNRMTTATTKLLKMFLFNMTNQLTPKGQKWSPLLAGLIIMLLLSNLLSLLPYTFTPTSQLSTNMALALPLWLATIILGMKDKFSTTLAHLLPEGSPAPLIPFMVLIETASQLMRPIALGVRLTANITAGHLLMTMVSTATINLINSYVLVSPLAMTLLFMLALLEMAVACIQAYVFVLLVILYLQENS
;
A
#
# COMPACT_ATOMS: atom_id res chain seq x y z
N MET A 1 20.51 21.54 8.93
CA MET A 1 19.54 21.49 7.81
C MET A 1 19.42 20.10 7.19
N ASN A 2 20.50 19.32 6.98
CA ASN A 2 20.38 17.98 6.36
C ASN A 2 19.55 16.95 7.16
N MET A 3 19.54 17.00 8.50
CA MET A 3 18.80 16.01 9.31
C MET A 3 17.32 16.34 9.48
N ASN A 4 16.94 17.63 9.49
CA ASN A 4 15.58 18.08 9.80
C ASN A 4 14.51 17.52 8.85
N MET A 5 14.87 17.22 7.60
CA MET A 5 13.92 16.72 6.60
C MET A 5 13.56 15.23 6.82
N PHE A 6 14.46 14.48 7.46
CA PHE A 6 14.25 13.06 7.76
C PHE A 6 13.71 12.82 9.17
N GLU A 7 13.71 13.83 10.04
CA GLU A 7 13.15 13.74 11.39
C GLU A 7 11.67 13.31 11.38
N GLN A 8 10.89 13.67 10.35
CA GLN A 8 9.49 13.25 10.21
C GLN A 8 9.31 11.73 10.04
N PHE A 9 10.34 11.01 9.58
CA PHE A 9 10.31 9.56 9.40
C PHE A 9 10.84 8.81 10.62
N LEU A 10 11.53 9.49 11.54
CA LEU A 10 11.99 8.85 12.77
C LEU A 10 10.78 8.41 13.59
N THR A 11 10.85 7.20 14.13
CA THR A 11 9.79 6.66 14.98
C THR A 11 9.66 7.54 16.22
N PRO A 12 8.49 8.15 16.48
CA PRO A 12 8.31 8.97 17.65
C PRO A 12 8.33 8.07 18.90
N GLU A 13 9.12 8.47 19.88
CA GLU A 13 9.19 7.84 21.19
C GLU A 13 8.66 8.83 22.23
N LEU A 14 7.64 8.43 22.96
CA LEU A 14 7.15 9.17 24.12
C LEU A 14 7.57 8.41 25.37
N PHE A 15 8.41 9.02 26.22
CA PHE A 15 8.97 8.37 27.42
C PHE A 15 9.56 6.97 27.14
N LEU A 16 10.38 6.84 26.08
CA LEU A 16 11.02 5.58 25.65
C LEU A 16 10.04 4.49 25.16
N ILE A 17 8.74 4.79 25.04
CA ILE A 17 7.75 3.87 24.45
C ILE A 17 7.56 4.28 22.99
N PRO A 18 7.76 3.37 22.01
CA PRO A 18 7.51 3.68 20.61
C PRO A 18 6.01 3.91 20.41
N THR A 19 5.64 5.03 19.79
CA THR A 19 4.22 5.35 19.49
C THR A 19 3.76 4.76 18.15
N SER A 20 4.61 4.02 17.44
CA SER A 20 4.29 3.34 16.18
C SER A 20 3.13 2.33 16.24
N PRO A 21 2.89 1.54 17.30
CA PRO A 21 1.71 0.70 17.38
C PRO A 21 0.41 1.52 17.51
N LEU A 22 0.44 2.65 18.24
CA LEU A 22 -0.72 3.55 18.35
C LEU A 22 -1.03 4.19 16.99
N SER A 23 0.02 4.66 16.32
CA SER A 23 0.20 4.73 14.87
C SER A 23 -0.77 3.92 14.02
N ILE A 24 -0.50 2.62 14.04
CA ILE A 24 -1.14 1.60 13.21
C ILE A 24 -2.60 1.37 13.60
N LEU A 25 -2.98 1.62 14.86
CA LEU A 25 -4.35 1.45 15.35
C LEU A 25 -5.28 2.62 14.97
N MET A 26 -4.75 3.80 14.65
CA MET A 26 -5.55 4.99 14.33
C MET A 26 -6.58 4.79 13.20
N PRO A 27 -6.25 4.16 12.05
CA PRO A 27 -7.22 3.88 10.99
C PRO A 27 -8.43 3.06 11.47
N TYR A 28 -8.24 2.15 12.43
CA TYR A 28 -9.32 1.30 12.94
C TYR A 28 -10.35 2.11 13.73
N ILE A 29 -9.90 3.10 14.50
CA ILE A 29 -10.78 3.97 15.30
C ILE A 29 -11.69 4.83 14.40
N LEU A 30 -11.24 5.17 13.20
CA LEU A 30 -12.01 5.95 12.23
C LEU A 30 -13.22 5.17 11.68
N ILE A 31 -13.17 3.84 11.70
CA ILE A 31 -14.25 2.97 11.22
C ILE A 31 -15.21 2.70 12.38
N TYR A 32 -16.20 3.57 12.51
CA TYR A 32 -17.25 3.38 13.51
C TYR A 32 -18.38 2.50 12.96
N HIS A 33 -18.73 1.40 13.64
CA HIS A 33 -19.87 0.56 13.28
C HIS A 33 -21.03 0.75 14.27
N LYS A 34 -22.21 1.19 13.78
CA LYS A 34 -23.46 1.13 14.55
C LYS A 34 -24.24 -0.12 14.14
N PRO A 35 -24.66 -0.98 15.08
CA PRO A 35 -25.44 -2.20 14.77
C PRO A 35 -26.90 -1.92 14.39
N LYS A 36 -27.26 -0.67 14.06
CA LYS A 36 -28.62 -0.28 13.66
C LYS A 36 -28.75 -0.35 12.14
N LEU A 37 -29.89 -0.81 11.65
CA LEU A 37 -30.21 -0.88 10.21
C LEU A 37 -30.06 0.49 9.52
N LEU A 38 -30.50 1.55 10.20
CA LEU A 38 -30.23 2.94 9.82
C LEU A 38 -28.87 3.36 10.39
N GLY A 39 -27.84 3.27 9.56
CA GLY A 39 -26.50 3.74 9.86
C GLY A 39 -26.35 5.27 9.84
N ASN A 40 -25.23 5.77 10.36
CA ASN A 40 -24.79 7.15 10.14
C ASN A 40 -24.32 7.35 8.68
N ARG A 41 -24.27 8.60 8.19
CA ARG A 41 -23.77 8.97 6.84
C ARG A 41 -22.37 8.40 6.58
N MET A 42 -21.49 8.43 7.58
CA MET A 42 -20.15 7.84 7.46
C MET A 42 -20.23 6.32 7.29
N THR A 43 -21.09 5.64 8.06
CA THR A 43 -21.25 4.18 7.96
C THR A 43 -21.91 3.74 6.66
N THR A 44 -22.79 4.56 6.07
CA THR A 44 -23.36 4.26 4.75
C THR A 44 -22.34 4.47 3.64
N ALA A 45 -21.47 5.49 3.74
CA ALA A 45 -20.36 5.68 2.81
C ALA A 45 -19.35 4.54 2.86
N THR A 46 -18.92 4.11 4.07
CA THR A 46 -17.95 3.01 4.22
C THR A 46 -18.53 1.66 3.77
N THR A 47 -19.81 1.38 4.06
CA THR A 47 -20.48 0.15 3.57
C THR A 47 -20.69 0.15 2.06
N LYS A 48 -20.98 1.31 1.45
CA LYS A 48 -21.06 1.43 -0.02
C LYS A 48 -19.70 1.24 -0.68
N LEU A 49 -18.64 1.83 -0.14
CA LEU A 49 -17.26 1.62 -0.60
C LEU A 49 -16.87 0.15 -0.51
N LEU A 50 -17.09 -0.48 0.65
CA LEU A 50 -16.86 -1.91 0.86
C LEU A 50 -17.60 -2.77 -0.18
N LYS A 51 -18.89 -2.50 -0.41
CA LYS A 51 -19.69 -3.25 -1.37
C LYS A 51 -19.14 -3.12 -2.79
N MET A 52 -18.72 -1.93 -3.20
CA MET A 52 -18.13 -1.68 -4.52
C MET A 52 -16.81 -2.44 -4.69
N PHE A 53 -15.92 -2.39 -3.69
CA PHE A 53 -14.67 -3.14 -3.73
C PHE A 53 -14.91 -4.65 -3.78
N LEU A 54 -15.76 -5.17 -2.89
CA LEU A 54 -16.10 -6.60 -2.86
C LEU A 54 -16.65 -7.08 -4.20
N PHE A 55 -17.56 -6.31 -4.82
CA PHE A 55 -18.12 -6.67 -6.13
C PHE A 55 -17.04 -6.73 -7.23
N ASN A 56 -16.13 -5.75 -7.27
CA ASN A 56 -15.03 -5.74 -8.22
C ASN A 56 -14.07 -6.93 -8.00
N MET A 57 -13.78 -7.27 -6.73
CA MET A 57 -12.94 -8.42 -6.38
C MET A 57 -13.59 -9.75 -6.74
N THR A 58 -14.90 -9.92 -6.46
CA THR A 58 -15.60 -11.18 -6.74
C THR A 58 -15.67 -11.51 -8.23
N ASN A 59 -15.64 -10.50 -9.09
CA ASN A 59 -15.60 -10.69 -10.56
C ASN A 59 -14.25 -11.21 -11.05
N GLN A 60 -13.16 -10.94 -10.32
CA GLN A 60 -11.80 -11.36 -10.68
C GLN A 60 -11.42 -12.70 -10.03
N LEU A 61 -11.99 -13.00 -8.85
CA LEU A 61 -11.64 -14.17 -8.04
C LEU A 61 -12.42 -15.43 -8.45
N THR A 62 -11.72 -16.58 -8.42
CA THR A 62 -12.35 -17.91 -8.49
C THR A 62 -13.25 -18.18 -7.28
N PRO A 63 -14.23 -19.11 -7.36
CA PRO A 63 -15.13 -19.41 -6.23
C PRO A 63 -14.41 -19.86 -4.95
N LYS A 64 -13.23 -20.50 -5.06
CA LYS A 64 -12.37 -20.80 -3.90
C LYS A 64 -11.73 -19.52 -3.34
N GLY A 65 -11.25 -18.63 -4.21
CA GLY A 65 -10.65 -17.35 -3.85
C GLY A 65 -11.63 -16.35 -3.23
N GLN A 66 -12.94 -16.47 -3.49
CA GLN A 66 -13.95 -15.61 -2.88
C GLN A 66 -13.99 -15.70 -1.35
N LYS A 67 -13.50 -16.80 -0.74
CA LYS A 67 -13.33 -16.90 0.73
C LYS A 67 -12.35 -15.87 1.30
N TRP A 68 -11.42 -15.37 0.49
CA TRP A 68 -10.41 -14.36 0.86
C TRP A 68 -10.92 -12.92 0.71
N SER A 69 -12.08 -12.74 0.06
CA SER A 69 -12.70 -11.45 -0.16
C SER A 69 -12.82 -10.55 1.10
N PRO A 70 -13.28 -11.05 2.27
CA PRO A 70 -13.37 -10.20 3.46
C PRO A 70 -11.99 -9.74 3.98
N LEU A 71 -10.96 -10.59 3.89
CA LEU A 71 -9.59 -10.24 4.29
C LEU A 71 -9.04 -9.12 3.38
N LEU A 72 -9.21 -9.28 2.07
CA LEU A 72 -8.74 -8.32 1.06
C LEU A 72 -9.49 -6.98 1.17
N ALA A 73 -10.79 -7.01 1.46
CA ALA A 73 -11.57 -5.80 1.69
C ALA A 73 -11.11 -5.04 2.95
N GLY A 74 -10.79 -5.75 4.03
CA GLY A 74 -10.20 -5.15 5.24
C GLY A 74 -8.84 -4.52 4.96
N LEU A 75 -7.99 -5.20 4.19
CA LEU A 75 -6.66 -4.70 3.78
C LEU A 75 -6.74 -3.41 2.96
N ILE A 76 -7.62 -3.33 1.95
CA ILE A 76 -7.79 -2.10 1.17
C ILE A 76 -8.12 -0.92 2.08
N ILE A 77 -9.08 -1.09 2.98
CA ILE A 77 -9.55 0.02 3.82
C ILE A 77 -8.48 0.44 4.81
N MET A 78 -7.80 -0.51 5.43
CA MET A 78 -6.70 -0.22 6.34
C MET A 78 -5.59 0.56 5.63
N LEU A 79 -5.14 0.09 4.45
CA LEU A 79 -4.10 0.77 3.67
C LEU A 79 -4.56 2.15 3.19
N LEU A 80 -5.77 2.24 2.62
CA LEU A 80 -6.34 3.50 2.14
C LEU A 80 -6.40 4.55 3.24
N LEU A 81 -6.95 4.20 4.41
CA LEU A 81 -7.07 5.12 5.53
C LEU A 81 -5.69 5.50 6.11
N SER A 82 -4.76 4.55 6.20
CA SER A 82 -3.41 4.84 6.68
C SER A 82 -2.65 5.79 5.76
N ASN A 83 -2.78 5.63 4.44
CA ASN A 83 -2.13 6.50 3.45
C ASN A 83 -2.79 7.88 3.39
N LEU A 84 -4.12 7.97 3.52
CA LEU A 84 -4.80 9.27 3.55
C LEU A 84 -4.50 10.05 4.82
N LEU A 85 -4.45 9.38 5.98
CA LEU A 85 -4.04 10.00 7.24
C LEU A 85 -2.58 10.46 7.20
N SER A 86 -1.78 9.79 6.36
CA SER A 86 -0.37 10.10 6.16
C SER A 86 -0.16 11.49 5.60
N LEU A 87 -1.02 11.96 4.69
CA LEU A 87 -0.87 13.24 4.01
C LEU A 87 -1.17 14.46 4.92
N LEU A 88 -1.72 14.24 6.11
CA LEU A 88 -1.98 15.33 7.05
C LEU A 88 -0.66 15.95 7.56
N PRO A 89 -0.63 17.27 7.81
CA PRO A 89 0.58 17.92 8.30
C PRO A 89 0.96 17.39 9.68
N TYR A 90 2.26 17.14 9.88
CA TYR A 90 2.87 16.68 11.14
C TYR A 90 2.38 15.32 11.67
N THR A 91 1.77 14.47 10.84
CA THR A 91 1.43 13.11 11.25
C THR A 91 2.57 12.14 10.97
N PHE A 92 2.88 11.27 11.95
CA PHE A 92 3.81 10.16 11.73
C PHE A 92 3.11 9.04 10.96
N THR A 93 3.71 8.62 9.85
CA THR A 93 3.10 7.72 8.89
C THR A 93 3.70 6.32 9.03
N PRO A 94 2.97 5.33 9.58
CA PRO A 94 3.56 4.01 9.82
C PRO A 94 3.89 3.30 8.50
N THR A 95 3.21 3.64 7.40
CA THR A 95 3.42 3.08 6.06
C THR A 95 4.65 3.60 5.33
N SER A 96 5.33 4.63 5.85
CA SER A 96 6.63 5.07 5.32
C SER A 96 7.76 4.10 5.68
N GLN A 97 7.62 3.39 6.79
CA GLN A 97 8.60 2.42 7.26
C GLN A 97 8.49 1.11 6.48
N LEU A 98 9.61 0.66 5.93
CA LEU A 98 9.63 -0.60 5.15
C LEU A 98 9.26 -1.81 6.01
N SER A 99 9.57 -1.76 7.30
CA SER A 99 9.25 -2.82 8.26
C SER A 99 7.75 -3.11 8.35
N THR A 100 6.90 -2.08 8.39
CA THR A 100 5.44 -2.26 8.53
C THR A 100 4.83 -2.83 7.24
N ASN A 101 5.24 -2.32 6.09
CA ASN A 101 4.75 -2.80 4.79
C ASN A 101 5.23 -4.22 4.49
N MET A 102 6.47 -4.55 4.84
CA MET A 102 7.00 -5.90 4.68
C MET A 102 6.31 -6.89 5.63
N ALA A 103 5.99 -6.47 6.86
CA ALA A 103 5.22 -7.27 7.82
C ALA A 103 3.80 -7.57 7.33
N LEU A 104 3.22 -6.71 6.47
CA LEU A 104 1.96 -6.99 5.79
C LEU A 104 2.16 -7.85 4.54
N ALA A 105 3.13 -7.51 3.69
CA ALA A 105 3.33 -8.15 2.39
C ALA A 105 3.78 -9.62 2.48
N LEU A 106 4.75 -9.92 3.36
CA LEU A 106 5.33 -11.27 3.45
C LEU A 106 4.32 -12.34 3.89
N PRO A 107 3.51 -12.14 4.97
CA PRO A 107 2.55 -13.15 5.37
C PRO A 107 1.45 -13.38 4.32
N LEU A 108 0.98 -12.32 3.67
CA LEU A 108 -0.03 -12.42 2.61
C LEU A 108 0.48 -13.20 1.40
N TRP A 109 1.72 -12.92 0.96
CA TRP A 109 2.36 -13.65 -0.12
C TRP A 109 2.70 -15.10 0.25
N LEU A 110 3.21 -15.35 1.46
CA LEU A 110 3.43 -16.72 1.94
C LEU A 110 2.12 -17.51 1.98
N ALA A 111 1.04 -16.87 2.40
CA ALA A 111 -0.26 -17.53 2.48
C ALA A 111 -0.81 -17.94 1.10
N THR A 112 -0.60 -17.13 0.05
CA THR A 112 -1.01 -17.50 -1.33
C THR A 112 -0.18 -18.66 -1.87
N ILE A 113 1.13 -18.70 -1.60
CA ILE A 113 2.00 -19.83 -2.01
C ILE A 113 1.60 -21.11 -1.29
N ILE A 114 1.42 -21.05 0.04
CA ILE A 114 1.03 -22.21 0.83
C ILE A 114 -0.33 -22.75 0.35
N LEU A 115 -1.27 -21.87 0.00
CA LEU A 115 -2.56 -22.27 -0.56
C LEU A 115 -2.38 -22.99 -1.91
N GLY A 116 -1.56 -22.45 -2.82
CA GLY A 116 -1.31 -23.07 -4.12
C GLY A 116 -0.61 -24.42 -4.01
N MET A 117 0.40 -24.54 -3.15
CA MET A 117 1.10 -25.80 -2.91
C MET A 117 0.17 -26.89 -2.34
N LYS A 118 -0.80 -26.51 -1.50
CA LYS A 118 -1.78 -27.44 -0.91
C LYS A 118 -2.84 -27.89 -1.91
N ASP A 119 -3.37 -26.97 -2.71
CA ASP A 119 -4.48 -27.27 -3.62
C ASP A 119 -4.01 -28.01 -4.89
N LYS A 120 -2.86 -27.62 -5.46
CA LYS A 120 -2.31 -28.24 -6.68
C LYS A 120 -0.78 -28.18 -6.72
N PHE A 121 -0.12 -29.13 -6.07
CA PHE A 121 1.35 -29.23 -6.08
C PHE A 121 1.94 -29.38 -7.49
N SER A 122 1.33 -30.19 -8.36
CA SER A 122 1.85 -30.43 -9.71
C SER A 122 1.74 -29.22 -10.63
N THR A 123 0.64 -28.47 -10.58
CA THR A 123 0.44 -27.31 -11.46
C THR A 123 1.22 -26.09 -10.99
N THR A 124 1.43 -25.94 -9.68
CA THR A 124 2.29 -24.87 -9.14
C THR A 124 3.76 -25.08 -9.51
N LEU A 125 4.26 -26.33 -9.49
CA LEU A 125 5.59 -26.64 -10.03
C LEU A 125 5.65 -26.51 -11.55
N ALA A 126 4.58 -26.83 -12.28
CA ALA A 126 4.53 -26.65 -13.74
C ALA A 126 4.59 -25.17 -14.15
N HIS A 127 4.01 -24.25 -13.37
CA HIS A 127 4.11 -22.81 -13.62
C HIS A 127 5.54 -22.26 -13.50
N LEU A 128 6.46 -22.99 -12.86
CA LEU A 128 7.88 -22.60 -12.85
C LEU A 128 8.54 -22.74 -14.22
N LEU A 129 7.91 -23.45 -15.16
CA LEU A 129 8.42 -23.63 -16.51
C LEU A 129 7.43 -23.08 -17.55
N PRO A 130 7.82 -22.07 -18.34
CA PRO A 130 6.98 -21.65 -19.45
C PRO A 130 6.90 -22.76 -20.51
N GLU A 131 5.68 -23.05 -20.94
CA GLU A 131 5.37 -24.04 -21.98
C GLU A 131 6.16 -23.73 -23.26
N GLY A 132 6.89 -24.73 -23.76
CA GLY A 132 7.66 -24.62 -25.02
C GLY A 132 9.10 -24.13 -24.90
N SER A 133 9.71 -24.11 -23.69
CA SER A 133 11.13 -23.76 -23.55
C SER A 133 12.08 -24.85 -24.11
N PRO A 134 13.18 -24.48 -24.82
CA PRO A 134 14.15 -25.46 -25.32
C PRO A 134 14.88 -26.16 -24.17
N ALA A 135 15.08 -27.48 -24.28
CA ALA A 135 15.67 -28.34 -23.24
C ALA A 135 16.95 -27.80 -22.54
N PRO A 136 17.89 -27.10 -23.20
CA PRO A 136 19.08 -26.56 -22.52
C PRO A 136 18.81 -25.34 -21.62
N LEU A 137 17.75 -24.57 -21.89
CA LEU A 137 17.46 -23.30 -21.21
C LEU A 137 16.54 -23.48 -19.98
N ILE A 138 15.91 -24.65 -19.85
CA ILE A 138 15.04 -25.05 -18.73
C ILE A 138 15.63 -24.72 -17.35
N PRO A 139 16.86 -25.16 -16.99
CA PRO A 139 17.39 -24.93 -15.64
C PRO A 139 17.62 -23.45 -15.33
N PHE A 140 17.94 -22.63 -16.34
CA PHE A 140 18.12 -21.20 -16.17
C PHE A 140 16.79 -20.47 -15.99
N MET A 141 15.75 -20.87 -16.75
CA MET A 141 14.40 -20.28 -16.64
C MET A 141 13.75 -20.53 -15.28
N VAL A 142 13.91 -21.74 -14.72
CA VAL A 142 13.39 -22.06 -13.37
C VAL A 142 14.07 -21.18 -12.31
N LEU A 143 15.38 -20.93 -12.44
CA LEU A 143 16.10 -20.06 -11.50
C LEU A 143 15.60 -18.61 -11.57
N ILE A 144 15.34 -18.10 -12.78
CA ILE A 144 14.76 -16.76 -12.94
C ILE A 144 13.34 -16.69 -12.38
N GLU A 145 12.49 -17.67 -12.63
CA GLU A 145 11.11 -17.63 -12.15
C GLU A 145 11.02 -17.78 -10.62
N THR A 146 11.87 -18.62 -10.02
CA THR A 146 11.98 -18.68 -8.55
C THR A 146 12.48 -17.36 -7.96
N ALA A 147 13.46 -16.71 -8.58
CA ALA A 147 13.90 -15.37 -8.18
C ALA A 147 12.79 -14.32 -8.39
N SER A 148 12.04 -14.38 -9.48
CA SER A 148 10.93 -13.46 -9.79
C SER A 148 9.83 -13.57 -8.72
N GLN A 149 9.48 -14.80 -8.31
CA GLN A 149 8.50 -15.06 -7.26
C GLN A 149 8.92 -14.47 -5.90
N LEU A 150 10.20 -14.57 -5.54
CA LEU A 150 10.74 -13.99 -4.30
C LEU A 150 10.79 -12.45 -4.34
N MET A 151 10.99 -11.85 -5.51
CA MET A 151 11.03 -10.39 -5.66
C MET A 151 9.65 -9.74 -5.58
N ARG A 152 8.56 -10.46 -5.83
CA ARG A 152 7.17 -9.95 -5.78
C ARG A 152 6.79 -9.28 -4.45
N PRO A 153 6.92 -9.92 -3.27
CA PRO A 153 6.56 -9.30 -1.99
C PRO A 153 7.46 -8.11 -1.65
N ILE A 154 8.75 -8.20 -2.01
CA ILE A 154 9.72 -7.12 -1.81
C ILE A 154 9.32 -5.91 -2.65
N ALA A 155 9.04 -6.09 -3.93
CA ALA A 155 8.63 -5.02 -4.84
C ALA A 155 7.32 -4.36 -4.38
N LEU A 156 6.37 -5.15 -3.86
CA LEU A 156 5.10 -4.65 -3.37
C LEU A 156 5.25 -3.80 -2.10
N GLY A 157 6.07 -4.25 -1.13
CA GLY A 157 6.38 -3.47 0.08
C GLY A 157 7.16 -2.19 -0.22
N VAL A 158 8.21 -2.28 -1.05
CA VAL A 158 9.03 -1.14 -1.46
C VAL A 158 8.22 -0.11 -2.24
N ARG A 159 7.27 -0.53 -3.08
CA ARG A 159 6.44 0.41 -3.85
C ARG A 159 5.62 1.31 -2.93
N LEU A 160 5.07 0.76 -1.85
CA LEU A 160 4.22 1.53 -0.93
C LEU A 160 5.06 2.49 -0.09
N THR A 161 6.23 2.04 0.41
CA THR A 161 7.14 2.95 1.13
C THR A 161 7.71 4.03 0.24
N ALA A 162 8.18 3.67 -0.96
CA ALA A 162 8.88 4.61 -1.85
C ALA A 162 7.96 5.75 -2.27
N ASN A 163 6.72 5.45 -2.65
CA ASN A 163 5.77 6.47 -3.06
C ASN A 163 5.43 7.44 -1.91
N ILE A 164 5.16 6.91 -0.71
CA ILE A 164 4.80 7.74 0.45
C ILE A 164 6.01 8.55 0.93
N THR A 165 7.19 7.92 1.09
CA THR A 165 8.41 8.61 1.53
C THR A 165 8.87 9.68 0.54
N ALA A 166 8.91 9.35 -0.76
CA ALA A 166 9.30 10.29 -1.80
C ALA A 166 8.30 11.46 -1.88
N GLY A 167 6.99 11.19 -1.80
CA GLY A 167 5.97 12.22 -1.81
C GLY A 167 6.11 13.22 -0.67
N HIS A 168 6.27 12.73 0.56
CA HIS A 168 6.50 13.58 1.73
C HIS A 168 7.83 14.37 1.64
N LEU A 169 8.90 13.76 1.11
CA LEU A 169 10.16 14.46 0.87
C LEU A 169 10.01 15.55 -0.21
N LEU A 170 9.31 15.28 -1.31
CA LEU A 170 9.06 16.27 -2.35
C LEU A 170 8.22 17.44 -1.84
N MET A 171 7.15 17.15 -1.08
CA MET A 171 6.31 18.18 -0.47
C MET A 171 7.10 19.09 0.48
N THR A 172 8.00 18.53 1.29
CA THR A 172 8.83 19.31 2.22
C THR A 172 9.93 20.10 1.50
N MET A 173 10.54 19.56 0.46
CA MET A 173 11.54 20.28 -0.35
C MET A 173 10.91 21.44 -1.12
N VAL A 174 9.73 21.23 -1.72
CA VAL A 174 9.01 22.30 -2.42
C VAL A 174 8.52 23.34 -1.41
N SER A 175 8.03 22.96 -0.23
CA SER A 175 7.57 23.92 0.78
C SER A 175 8.69 24.78 1.36
N THR A 176 9.89 24.21 1.59
CA THR A 176 11.05 25.01 2.03
C THR A 176 11.51 25.97 0.94
N ALA A 177 11.47 25.56 -0.33
CA ALA A 177 11.73 26.43 -1.47
C ALA A 177 10.68 27.55 -1.60
N THR A 178 9.38 27.25 -1.39
CA THR A 178 8.32 28.26 -1.45
C THR A 178 8.47 29.30 -0.34
N ILE A 179 8.80 28.88 0.88
CA ILE A 179 9.07 29.79 2.01
C ILE A 179 10.23 30.73 1.69
N ASN A 180 11.32 30.21 1.13
CA ASN A 180 12.47 31.05 0.74
C ASN A 180 12.10 32.05 -0.37
N LEU A 181 11.33 31.62 -1.37
CA LEU A 181 10.87 32.48 -2.47
C LEU A 181 9.90 33.57 -2.02
N ILE A 182 9.04 33.30 -1.03
CA ILE A 182 8.16 34.32 -0.43
C ILE A 182 9.00 35.45 0.18
N ASN A 183 10.11 35.12 0.84
CA ASN A 183 10.97 36.11 1.49
C ASN A 183 11.84 36.91 0.49
N SER A 184 12.30 36.31 -0.61
CA SER A 184 13.22 36.95 -1.56
C SER A 184 12.53 37.56 -2.79
N TYR A 185 11.52 36.89 -3.35
CA TYR A 185 10.87 37.24 -4.62
C TYR A 185 9.35 37.07 -4.55
N VAL A 186 8.67 38.02 -3.92
CA VAL A 186 7.21 38.01 -3.69
C VAL A 186 6.41 37.80 -5.00
N LEU A 187 6.85 38.37 -6.13
CA LEU A 187 6.14 38.26 -7.41
C LEU A 187 6.12 36.84 -8.01
N VAL A 188 7.16 36.04 -7.73
CA VAL A 188 7.29 34.64 -8.24
C VAL A 188 6.69 33.63 -7.26
N SER A 189 6.55 34.01 -5.98
CA SER A 189 5.96 33.17 -4.93
C SER A 189 4.59 32.52 -5.25
N PRO A 190 3.62 33.16 -5.95
CA PRO A 190 2.33 32.51 -6.22
C PRO A 190 2.48 31.29 -7.14
N LEU A 191 3.45 31.29 -8.06
CA LEU A 191 3.71 30.15 -8.94
C LEU A 191 4.23 28.94 -8.16
N ALA A 192 5.09 29.17 -7.17
CA ALA A 192 5.59 28.11 -6.31
C ALA A 192 4.46 27.53 -5.43
N MET A 193 3.55 28.40 -4.96
CA MET A 193 2.40 27.97 -4.14
C MET A 193 1.39 27.14 -4.94
N THR A 194 1.12 27.49 -6.20
CA THR A 194 0.25 26.68 -7.07
C THR A 194 0.88 25.32 -7.37
N LEU A 195 2.20 25.26 -7.54
CA LEU A 195 2.92 23.99 -7.71
C LEU A 195 2.80 23.10 -6.47
N LEU A 196 2.99 23.65 -5.26
CA LEU A 196 2.82 22.92 -4.01
C LEU A 196 1.39 22.36 -3.87
N PHE A 197 0.38 23.16 -4.22
CA PHE A 197 -1.01 22.71 -4.21
C PHE A 197 -1.27 21.57 -5.19
N MET A 198 -0.75 21.66 -6.42
CA MET A 198 -0.85 20.59 -7.42
C MET A 198 -0.14 19.31 -6.98
N LEU A 199 1.04 19.44 -6.35
CA LEU A 199 1.77 18.30 -5.81
C LEU A 199 0.97 17.59 -4.70
N ALA A 200 0.32 18.34 -3.82
CA ALA A 200 -0.54 17.77 -2.78
C ALA A 200 -1.72 16.97 -3.36
N LEU A 201 -2.34 17.46 -4.44
CA LEU A 201 -3.41 16.75 -5.14
C LEU A 201 -2.90 15.47 -5.82
N LEU A 202 -1.71 15.53 -6.43
CA LEU A 202 -1.06 14.36 -7.03
C LEU A 202 -0.81 13.28 -5.98
N GLU A 203 -0.23 13.65 -4.84
CA GLU A 203 0.05 12.71 -3.75
C GLU A 203 -1.22 12.10 -3.16
N MET A 204 -2.31 12.88 -3.04
CA MET A 204 -3.59 12.32 -2.62
C MET A 204 -4.13 11.26 -3.61
N ALA A 205 -3.95 11.48 -4.91
CA ALA A 205 -4.31 10.50 -5.93
C ALA A 205 -3.42 9.24 -5.87
N VAL A 206 -2.10 9.42 -5.75
CA VAL A 206 -1.12 8.32 -5.63
C VAL A 206 -1.40 7.47 -4.38
N ALA A 207 -1.70 8.10 -3.24
CA ALA A 207 -2.05 7.41 -1.99
C ALA A 207 -3.27 6.47 -2.15
N CYS A 208 -4.29 6.92 -2.89
CA CYS A 208 -5.49 6.11 -3.17
C CYS A 208 -5.20 4.95 -4.14
N ILE A 209 -4.47 5.23 -5.23
CA ILE A 209 -4.12 4.23 -6.25
C ILE A 209 -3.23 3.14 -5.65
N GLN A 210 -2.28 3.51 -4.78
CA GLN A 210 -1.32 2.57 -4.23
C GLN A 210 -1.98 1.50 -3.35
N ALA A 211 -2.98 1.87 -2.54
CA ALA A 211 -3.75 0.90 -1.75
C ALA A 211 -4.52 -0.08 -2.65
N TYR A 212 -5.08 0.41 -3.76
CA TYR A 212 -5.77 -0.42 -4.74
C TYR A 212 -4.82 -1.38 -5.47
N VAL A 213 -3.68 -0.89 -5.98
CA VAL A 213 -2.69 -1.71 -6.71
C VAL A 213 -2.11 -2.80 -5.81
N PHE A 214 -1.88 -2.51 -4.52
CA PHE A 214 -1.43 -3.50 -3.55
C PHE A 214 -2.38 -4.71 -3.52
N VAL A 215 -3.68 -4.47 -3.36
CA VAL A 215 -4.65 -5.57 -3.24
C VAL A 215 -4.95 -6.24 -4.57
N LEU A 216 -4.94 -5.49 -5.68
CA LEU A 216 -5.06 -6.07 -7.03
C LEU A 216 -3.96 -7.11 -7.29
N LEU A 217 -2.72 -6.82 -6.91
CA LEU A 217 -1.62 -7.78 -7.07
C LEU A 217 -1.78 -9.02 -6.20
N VAL A 218 -2.26 -8.87 -4.96
CA VAL A 218 -2.57 -10.02 -4.11
C VAL A 218 -3.68 -10.88 -4.72
N ILE A 219 -4.70 -10.27 -5.32
CA ILE A 219 -5.77 -10.98 -6.04
C ILE A 219 -5.19 -11.77 -7.22
N LEU A 220 -4.32 -11.14 -8.02
CA LEU A 220 -3.68 -11.79 -9.16
C LEU A 220 -2.80 -12.98 -8.70
N TYR A 221 -2.04 -12.81 -7.62
CA TYR A 221 -1.26 -13.92 -7.03
C TYR A 221 -2.14 -15.04 -6.50
N LEU A 222 -3.33 -14.71 -5.97
CA LEU A 222 -4.27 -15.72 -5.53
C LEU A 222 -4.89 -16.46 -6.72
N GLN A 223 -5.15 -15.77 -7.83
CA GLN A 223 -5.67 -16.35 -9.06
C GLN A 223 -4.64 -17.27 -9.75
N GLU A 224 -3.35 -16.90 -9.78
CA GLU A 224 -2.28 -17.76 -10.31
C GLU A 224 -2.13 -19.06 -9.50
N ASN A 225 -2.37 -18.99 -8.18
CA ASN A 225 -2.17 -20.11 -7.27
C ASN A 225 -3.44 -20.94 -6.97
N SER A 226 -4.64 -20.55 -7.43
CA SER A 226 -5.92 -21.27 -7.20
C SER A 226 -6.39 -22.06 -8.42
#